data_AF-A0A2A2N1F2-F1
#
_entry.id   AF-A0A2A2N1F2-F1
#
_cell.length_a   1.000
_cell.length_b   1.000
_cell.length_c   1.000
_cell.angle_alpha   90.00
_cell.angle_beta   90.00
_cell.angle_gamma   90.00
#
_symmetry.space_group_name_H-M   'P 1'
#
loop_
_entity.id
_entity.type
_entity.pdbx_description
1 polymer ?
#
loop_
_entity_poly.entity_id
_entity_poly.type
_entity_poly.pdbx_seq_one_letter_code
_entity_poly.pdbx_strand_id
1 'polypeptide(L)'
;MIKYRIDEALFQKSTGAEFTSNKGIHFRRLAVSGLKALHADVIEQSYSNKTLAHRLKGIVSACGLNDVASVCQKLELYDGVLNEKRTRKIISDMALNSICSLSI
;
A
#
# COMPACT_ATOMS: atom_id res chain seq x y z
N MET A 1 -12.51 -3.46 -9.39
CA MET A 1 -11.19 -3.04 -8.88
C MET A 1 -10.87 -1.68 -9.46
N ILE A 2 -10.42 -0.75 -8.62
CA ILE A 2 -10.08 0.62 -8.99
C ILE A 2 -8.56 0.68 -9.15
N LYS A 3 -8.09 1.38 -10.19
CA LYS A 3 -6.66 1.69 -10.36
C LYS A 3 -6.38 3.07 -9.76
N TYR A 4 -5.43 3.12 -8.85
CA TYR A 4 -4.91 4.36 -8.33
C TYR A 4 -3.95 4.99 -9.34
N ARG A 5 -3.94 6.32 -9.37
CA ARG A 5 -2.93 7.07 -10.10
C ARG A 5 -1.59 6.93 -9.38
N ILE A 6 -0.54 6.65 -10.14
CA ILE A 6 0.82 6.57 -9.64
C ILE A 6 1.53 7.89 -9.94
N ASP A 7 2.17 8.44 -8.91
CA ASP A 7 3.13 9.53 -9.07
C ASP A 7 4.50 8.94 -9.45
N GLU A 8 4.77 8.90 -10.75
CA GLU A 8 6.03 8.35 -11.27
C GLU A 8 7.25 9.17 -10.86
N ALA A 9 7.10 10.48 -10.66
CA ALA A 9 8.20 11.33 -10.21
C ALA A 9 8.58 10.97 -8.76
N LEU A 10 7.58 10.74 -7.90
CA LEU A 10 7.83 10.26 -6.54
C LEU A 10 8.36 8.83 -6.53
N PHE A 11 7.86 7.94 -7.39
CA PHE A 11 8.40 6.60 -7.55
C PHE A 11 9.89 6.65 -7.90
N GLN A 12 10.27 7.46 -8.89
CA GLN A 12 11.67 7.63 -9.30
C GLN A 12 12.51 8.24 -8.19
N LYS A 13 12.00 9.24 -7.48
CA LYS A 13 12.68 9.83 -6.32
C LYS A 13 12.92 8.80 -5.21
N SER A 14 11.97 7.90 -4.97
CA SER A 14 12.04 6.92 -3.88
C SER A 14 12.90 5.70 -4.22
N THR A 15 12.91 5.29 -5.48
CA THR A 15 13.56 4.04 -5.93
C THR A 15 14.83 4.26 -6.74
N GLY A 16 15.06 5.48 -7.25
CA GLY A 16 16.11 5.80 -8.20
C GLY A 16 15.92 5.12 -9.57
N ALA A 17 14.72 4.68 -9.90
CA ALA A 17 14.41 4.00 -11.16
C ALA A 17 13.16 4.57 -11.82
N GLU A 18 13.16 4.69 -13.14
CA GLU A 18 11.94 5.01 -13.90
C GLU A 18 10.93 3.87 -13.76
N PHE A 19 9.64 4.22 -13.70
CA PHE A 19 8.55 3.29 -13.43
C PHE A 19 8.48 2.12 -14.42
N THR A 20 8.76 2.39 -15.70
CA THR A 20 8.70 1.43 -16.81
C THR A 20 10.03 0.72 -17.10
N SER A 21 11.13 1.14 -16.45
CA SER A 21 12.43 0.50 -16.63
C SER A 21 12.45 -0.92 -16.05
N ASN A 22 13.37 -1.78 -16.49
CA ASN A 22 13.55 -3.12 -15.91
C ASN A 22 13.72 -3.10 -14.38
N LYS A 23 14.43 -2.08 -13.86
CA LYS A 23 14.63 -1.87 -12.43
C LYS A 23 13.33 -1.39 -11.75
N GLY A 24 12.58 -0.50 -12.39
CA GLY A 24 11.24 -0.09 -11.94
C GLY A 24 10.27 -1.27 -11.86
N ILE A 25 10.20 -2.09 -12.90
CA ILE A 25 9.42 -3.33 -12.95
C ILE A 25 9.80 -4.24 -11.77
N HIS A 26 11.09 -4.40 -11.48
CA HIS A 26 11.56 -5.18 -10.35
C HIS A 26 11.05 -4.62 -9.00
N PHE A 27 11.18 -3.32 -8.75
CA PHE A 27 10.64 -2.70 -7.53
C PHE A 27 9.13 -2.85 -7.40
N ARG A 28 8.37 -2.71 -8.50
CA ARG A 28 6.92 -2.94 -8.49
C ARG A 28 6.58 -4.37 -8.12
N ARG A 29 7.33 -5.36 -8.62
CA ARG A 29 7.14 -6.78 -8.26
C ARG A 29 7.41 -7.02 -6.77
N LEU A 30 8.44 -6.42 -6.21
CA LEU A 30 8.71 -6.47 -4.76
C LEU A 30 7.56 -5.86 -3.96
N ALA A 31 7.08 -4.69 -4.36
CA ALA A 31 5.94 -4.05 -3.71
C ALA A 31 4.67 -4.91 -3.80
N VAL A 32 4.36 -5.48 -4.96
CA VAL A 32 3.22 -6.41 -5.14
C VAL A 32 3.36 -7.65 -4.25
N SER A 33 4.55 -8.22 -4.12
CA SER A 33 4.80 -9.33 -3.19
C SER A 33 4.55 -8.93 -1.74
N GLY A 34 5.06 -7.77 -1.31
CA GLY A 34 4.81 -7.22 0.03
C GLY A 34 3.34 -6.94 0.31
N LEU A 35 2.59 -6.40 -0.67
CA LEU A 35 1.15 -6.15 -0.55
C LEU A 35 0.34 -7.46 -0.47
N LYS A 36 0.74 -8.50 -1.20
CA LYS A 36 0.10 -9.82 -1.09
C LYS A 36 0.31 -10.43 0.30
N ALA A 37 1.53 -10.35 0.83
CA ALA A 37 1.82 -10.79 2.20
C ALA A 37 1.01 -9.99 3.23
N LEU A 38 0.96 -8.66 3.09
CA LEU A 38 0.14 -7.81 3.95
C LEU A 38 -1.34 -8.17 3.88
N HIS A 39 -1.87 -8.48 2.69
CA HIS A 39 -3.26 -8.89 2.53
C HIS A 39 -3.55 -10.24 3.21
N ALA A 40 -2.61 -11.19 3.17
CA ALA A 40 -2.71 -12.42 3.95
C ALA A 40 -2.74 -12.12 5.46
N ASP A 41 -1.83 -11.26 5.94
CA ASP A 41 -1.80 -10.80 7.35
C ASP A 41 -3.12 -10.13 7.80
N VAL A 42 -3.80 -9.44 6.88
CA VAL A 42 -5.11 -8.83 7.13
C VAL A 42 -6.18 -9.90 7.37
N ILE A 43 -6.20 -10.95 6.55
CA ILE A 43 -7.15 -12.08 6.62
C ILE A 43 -6.89 -12.92 7.86
N GLU A 44 -5.64 -13.26 8.12
CA GLU A 44 -5.20 -14.05 9.27
C GLU A 44 -5.29 -13.28 10.59
N GLN A 45 -5.50 -11.97 10.53
CA GLN A 45 -5.53 -11.07 11.68
C GLN A 45 -4.24 -11.09 12.50
N SER A 46 -3.11 -11.34 11.83
CA SER A 46 -1.79 -11.52 12.45
C SER A 46 -1.25 -10.26 13.14
N TYR A 47 -1.79 -9.08 12.81
CA TYR A 47 -1.37 -7.79 13.37
C TYR A 47 -2.55 -6.86 13.63
N SER A 48 -2.34 -5.87 14.50
CA SER A 48 -3.28 -4.77 14.74
C SER A 48 -3.48 -3.90 13.50
N ASN A 49 -4.62 -3.21 13.43
CA ASN A 49 -4.94 -2.31 12.33
C ASN A 49 -3.91 -1.19 12.16
N LYS A 50 -3.46 -0.57 13.26
CA LYS A 50 -2.37 0.42 13.24
C LYS A 50 -1.11 -0.13 12.58
N THR A 51 -0.68 -1.34 12.94
CA THR A 51 0.52 -1.96 12.35
C THR A 51 0.33 -2.28 10.87
N LEU A 52 -0.84 -2.79 10.48
CA LEU A 52 -1.17 -3.07 9.09
C LEU A 52 -1.22 -1.78 8.25
N ALA A 53 -1.84 -0.72 8.76
CA ALA A 53 -1.87 0.59 8.13
C ALA A 53 -0.46 1.17 7.95
N HIS A 54 0.40 1.06 8.98
CA HIS A 54 1.79 1.49 8.93
C HIS A 54 2.60 0.76 7.86
N ARG A 55 2.48 -0.57 7.79
CA ARG A 55 3.14 -1.37 6.77
C ARG A 55 2.64 -1.04 5.37
N LEU A 56 1.31 -0.89 5.21
CA LEU A 56 0.71 -0.52 3.93
C LEU A 56 1.23 0.85 3.48
N LYS A 57 1.24 1.84 4.38
CA LYS A 57 1.81 3.17 4.13
C LYS A 57 3.23 3.10 3.60
N GLY A 58 4.11 2.34 4.26
CA GLY A 58 5.50 2.20 3.84
C GLY A 58 5.64 1.72 2.40
N ILE A 59 4.91 0.65 2.04
CA ILE A 59 4.97 0.08 0.69
C ILE A 59 4.42 1.06 -0.35
N VAL A 60 3.24 1.62 -0.12
CA VAL A 60 2.53 2.43 -1.13
C VAL A 60 3.17 3.80 -1.31
N SER A 61 3.77 4.38 -0.26
CA SER A 61 4.53 5.64 -0.34
C SER A 61 5.75 5.49 -1.27
N ALA A 62 6.51 4.41 -1.10
CA ALA A 62 7.67 4.12 -1.96
C ALA A 62 7.28 3.89 -3.44
N CYS A 63 6.01 3.53 -3.68
CA CYS A 63 5.47 3.27 -5.00
C CYS A 63 4.79 4.49 -5.66
N GLY A 64 4.82 5.67 -5.04
CA GLY A 64 4.17 6.86 -5.59
C GLY A 64 2.64 6.89 -5.42
N LEU A 65 2.07 6.07 -4.54
CA LEU A 65 0.64 6.04 -4.23
C LEU A 65 0.31 6.94 -3.04
N ASN A 66 0.52 8.24 -3.19
CA ASN A 66 0.42 9.23 -2.11
C ASN A 66 -0.96 9.29 -1.45
N ASP A 67 -2.03 9.19 -2.23
CA ASP A 67 -3.39 9.25 -1.67
C ASP A 67 -3.64 8.07 -0.73
N VAL A 68 -3.16 6.89 -1.11
CA VAL A 68 -3.24 5.66 -0.31
C VAL A 68 -2.41 5.82 0.96
N ALA A 69 -1.18 6.34 0.85
CA ALA A 69 -0.32 6.61 2.00
C ALA A 69 -0.96 7.61 2.99
N SER A 70 -1.59 8.66 2.48
CA SER A 70 -2.30 9.67 3.28
C SER A 70 -3.47 9.07 4.04
N VAL A 71 -4.24 8.17 3.41
CA VAL A 71 -5.30 7.44 4.10
C VAL A 71 -4.72 6.54 5.19
N CYS A 72 -3.67 5.77 4.92
CA CYS A 72 -3.01 4.94 5.93
C CYS A 72 -2.53 5.76 7.14
N GLN A 73 -1.95 6.93 6.90
CA GLN A 73 -1.53 7.84 7.97
C GLN A 73 -2.70 8.26 8.88
N LYS A 74 -3.88 8.51 8.31
CA LYS A 74 -5.11 8.81 9.07
C LYS A 74 -5.59 7.58 9.86
N LEU A 75 -5.53 6.39 9.28
CA LEU A 75 -5.89 5.16 9.98
C LEU A 75 -4.97 4.91 11.19
N GLU A 76 -3.66 5.15 11.05
CA GLU A 76 -2.72 5.07 12.17
C GLU A 76 -2.99 6.10 13.26
N LEU A 77 -3.29 7.35 12.88
CA LEU A 77 -3.50 8.46 13.81
C LEU A 77 -4.79 8.27 14.62
N TYR A 78 -5.86 7.79 13.97
CA TYR A 78 -7.19 7.67 14.57
C TYR A 78 -7.55 6.24 15.01
N ASP A 79 -6.60 5.29 15.03
CA ASP A 79 -6.83 3.88 15.36
C ASP A 79 -7.66 3.68 16.64
N GLY A 80 -7.42 4.49 17.68
CA GLY A 80 -8.12 4.40 18.96
C GLY A 80 -9.61 4.78 18.96
N VAL A 81 -10.12 5.38 17.88
CA VAL A 81 -11.54 5.78 17.75
C VAL A 81 -12.22 5.15 16.54
N LEU A 82 -11.48 4.50 15.65
CA LEU A 82 -12.01 3.89 14.45
C LEU A 82 -12.59 2.50 14.74
N ASN A 83 -13.65 2.15 14.03
CA ASN A 83 -14.20 0.79 14.12
C ASN A 83 -13.19 -0.22 13.55
N GLU A 84 -12.83 -1.22 14.34
CA GLU A 84 -11.79 -2.19 14.00
C GLU A 84 -12.11 -2.96 12.71
N LYS A 85 -13.32 -3.52 12.61
CA LYS A 85 -13.74 -4.32 11.45
C LYS A 85 -13.79 -3.50 10.17
N ARG A 86 -14.29 -2.25 10.23
CA ARG A 86 -14.33 -1.35 9.08
C ARG A 86 -12.94 -0.92 8.63
N THR A 87 -12.07 -0.60 9.59
CA THR A 87 -10.68 -0.23 9.31
C THR A 87 -9.93 -1.36 8.63
N ARG A 88 -10.08 -2.59 9.13
CA ARG A 88 -9.48 -3.78 8.53
C ARG A 88 -9.94 -3.99 7.09
N LYS A 89 -11.25 -3.82 6.82
CA LYS A 89 -11.79 -3.89 5.45
C LYS A 89 -11.18 -2.82 4.54
N ILE A 90 -11.07 -1.57 5.00
CA ILE A 90 -10.45 -0.48 4.23
C ILE A 90 -9.00 -0.84 3.87
N ILE A 91 -8.22 -1.34 4.84
CA ILE A 91 -6.83 -1.77 4.60
C ILE A 91 -6.78 -2.90 3.55
N SER A 92 -7.67 -3.90 3.66
CA SER A 92 -7.79 -5.00 2.70
C SER A 92 -8.07 -4.48 1.29
N ASP A 93 -9.07 -3.62 1.15
CA ASP A 93 -9.49 -3.07 -0.14
C ASP A 93 -8.36 -2.21 -0.75
N MET A 94 -7.68 -1.39 0.05
CA MET A 94 -6.55 -0.58 -0.41
C MET A 94 -5.37 -1.45 -0.85
N ALA A 95 -5.05 -2.53 -0.13
CA ALA A 95 -3.99 -3.45 -0.51
C ALA A 95 -4.28 -4.10 -1.87
N LEU A 96 -5.50 -4.60 -2.08
CA LEU A 96 -5.92 -5.20 -3.34
C LEU A 96 -5.88 -4.20 -4.51
N ASN A 97 -6.42 -3.00 -4.31
CA ASN A 97 -6.42 -1.97 -5.36
C ASN A 97 -4.99 -1.47 -5.67
N SER A 98 -4.11 -1.42 -4.67
CA SER A 98 -2.68 -1.11 -4.86
C SER A 98 -1.96 -2.19 -5.67
N ILE A 99 -2.25 -3.48 -5.43
CA ILE A 99 -1.69 -4.60 -6.21
C ILE A 99 -2.01 -4.44 -7.70
N CYS A 100 -3.28 -4.20 -8.05
CA CYS A 100 -3.62 -4.06 -9.47
C CYS A 100 -3.18 -2.73 -10.09
N SER A 101 -2.91 -1.70 -9.29
CA SER A 101 -2.29 -0.46 -9.79
C SER A 101 -0.82 -0.67 -10.16
N LEU A 102 -0.10 -1.52 -9.41
CA LEU A 102 1.34 -1.76 -9.58
C LEU A 102 1.68 -2.94 -10.51
N SER A 103 0.70 -3.76 -10.87
CA SER A 103 0.89 -4.94 -11.74
C SER A 103 0.77 -4.64 -13.25
N ILE A 104 0.82 -3.36 -13.64
CA ILE A 104 0.64 -2.87 -15.01
C ILE A 104 1.95 -2.98 -15.81
#